data_AF-A0A0W1LFE0-F1
#
_entry.id   AF-A0A0W1LFE0-F1
#
_cell.length_a   1.000
_cell.length_b   1.000
_cell.length_c   1.000
_cell.angle_alpha   90.00
_cell.angle_beta   90.00
_cell.angle_gamma   90.00
#
_symmetry.space_group_name_H-M   'P 1'
#
loop_
_entity.id
_entity.type
_entity.pdbx_description
1 polymer ?
#
loop_
_entity_poly.entity_id
_entity_poly.type
_entity_poly.pdbx_seq_one_letter_code
_entity_poly.pdbx_strand_id
1 'polypeptide(L)' 'MEWAGLSVRYSFWAKAYYRQQEAKGKPHNTIIRSLAFKWIRILFRCWKTHTPYDESTYLTALKSKGSPLLKFAVESGL' A
#
# COMPACT_ATOMS: atom_id res chain seq x y z
N MET A 1 -4.62 -12.68 -8.92
CA MET A 1 -4.28 -11.95 -7.66
C MET A 1 -2.77 -11.94 -7.36
N GLU A 2 -1.93 -12.30 -8.33
CA GLU A 2 -0.48 -12.51 -8.11
C GLU A 2 0.32 -11.21 -8.07
N TRP A 3 -0.03 -10.23 -8.92
CA TRP A 3 0.67 -8.94 -8.99
C TRP A 3 0.60 -8.13 -7.68
N ALA A 4 -0.55 -8.14 -6.99
CA ALA A 4 -0.68 -7.45 -5.70
C ALA A 4 0.23 -8.08 -4.63
N GLY A 5 0.36 -9.40 -4.60
CA GLY A 5 1.32 -10.08 -3.73
C GLY A 5 2.78 -9.78 -4.10
N LEU A 6 3.08 -9.67 -5.40
CA LEU A 6 4.41 -9.30 -5.88
C LEU A 6 4.76 -7.84 -5.53
N SER A 7 3.79 -6.93 -5.58
CA SER A 7 3.98 -5.51 -5.26
C SER A 7 4.51 -5.27 -3.83
N VAL A 8 4.23 -6.19 -2.89
CA VAL A 8 4.75 -6.16 -1.51
C VAL A 8 6.29 -6.18 -1.48
N ARG A 9 6.95 -6.76 -2.49
CA ARG A 9 8.42 -6.83 -2.55
C ARG A 9 9.05 -5.55 -3.07
N TYR A 10 8.36 -4.85 -3.96
CA TYR A 10 8.90 -3.71 -4.70
C TYR A 10 8.41 -2.35 -4.21
N SER A 11 7.23 -2.30 -3.58
CA SER A 11 6.62 -1.07 -3.10
C SER A 11 6.67 -1.00 -1.58
N PHE A 12 7.21 0.11 -1.08
CA PHE A 12 7.38 0.39 0.34
C PHE A 12 6.04 0.40 1.07
N TRP A 13 5.05 1.15 0.55
CA TRP A 13 3.75 1.25 1.23
C TRP A 13 2.99 -0.08 1.20
N ALA A 14 3.14 -0.87 0.13
CA ALA A 14 2.52 -2.18 0.01
C ALA A 14 3.11 -3.17 1.04
N LYS A 15 4.43 -3.13 1.25
CA LYS A 15 5.14 -3.89 2.29
C LYS A 15 4.68 -3.51 3.69
N ALA A 16 4.66 -2.21 3.99
CA ALA A 16 4.19 -1.70 5.26
C ALA A 16 2.72 -2.06 5.52
N TYR A 17 1.85 -1.93 4.51
CA TYR A 17 0.45 -2.33 4.62
C TYR A 17 0.30 -3.83 4.93
N TYR A 18 1.07 -4.67 4.22
CA TYR A 18 1.03 -6.12 4.42
C TYR A 18 1.42 -6.47 5.86
N ARG A 19 2.55 -5.96 6.34
CA ARG A 19 3.06 -6.20 7.70
C ARG A 19 2.11 -5.68 8.77
N GLN A 20 1.48 -4.53 8.55
CA GLN A 20 0.48 -4.00 9.47
C GLN A 20 -0.73 -4.93 9.62
N GLN A 21 -1.22 -5.50 8.53
CA GLN A 21 -2.38 -6.38 8.57
C GLN A 21 -2.03 -7.78 9.10
N GLU A 22 -0.81 -8.24 8.85
CA GLU A 22 -0.25 -9.46 9.42
C GLU A 22 -0.09 -9.33 10.94
N ALA A 23 0.43 -8.21 11.43
CA ALA A 23 0.52 -7.90 12.87
C ALA A 23 -0.86 -7.84 13.55
N LYS A 24 -1.93 -7.57 12.80
CA LYS A 24 -3.33 -7.63 13.26
C LYS A 24 -3.93 -9.04 13.21
N GLY A 25 -3.15 -10.06 12.84
CA GLY A 25 -3.60 -11.46 12.75
C GLY A 25 -4.46 -11.78 11.54
N LYS A 26 -4.47 -10.96 10.48
CA LYS A 26 -5.28 -11.24 9.29
C LYS A 26 -4.64 -12.34 8.44
N PRO A 27 -5.44 -13.25 7.84
CA PRO A 27 -4.90 -14.28 6.98
C PRO A 27 -4.38 -13.67 5.67
N HIS A 28 -3.29 -14.24 5.14
CA HIS A 28 -2.58 -13.79 3.94
C HIS A 28 -3.50 -13.40 2.77
N ASN A 29 -4.45 -14.27 2.43
CA ASN A 29 -5.35 -14.07 1.29
C ASN A 29 -6.28 -12.85 1.48
N THR A 30 -6.64 -12.52 2.72
CA THR A 30 -7.43 -11.32 3.04
C THR A 30 -6.59 -10.06 2.91
N ILE A 31 -5.32 -10.13 3.31
CA ILE A 31 -4.36 -9.03 3.15
C ILE A 31 -4.18 -8.71 1.67
N ILE A 32 -3.87 -9.72 0.84
CA ILE A 32 -3.69 -9.54 -0.62
C ILE A 32 -4.93 -8.96 -1.27
N ARG A 33 -6.14 -9.47 -0.97
CA ARG A 33 -7.38 -8.91 -1.50
C ARG A 33 -7.52 -7.42 -1.15
N SER A 34 -7.32 -7.07 0.12
CA SER A 34 -7.42 -5.68 0.57
C SER A 34 -6.33 -4.77 -0.05
N LEU A 35 -5.14 -5.32 -0.30
CA LEU A 35 -4.05 -4.62 -0.98
C LEU A 35 -4.39 -4.38 -2.46
N ALA A 36 -4.95 -5.39 -3.15
CA ALA A 36 -5.42 -5.26 -4.52
C ALA A 36 -6.50 -4.17 -4.66
N PHE A 37 -7.46 -4.12 -3.71
CA PHE A 37 -8.47 -3.05 -3.69
C PHE A 37 -7.84 -1.65 -3.53
N LYS A 38 -6.79 -1.50 -2.72
CA LYS A 38 -6.06 -0.23 -2.63
C LYS A 38 -5.37 0.13 -3.94
N TRP A 39 -4.69 -0.83 -4.57
CA TRP A 39 -4.04 -0.64 -5.87
C TRP A 39 -5.03 -0.23 -6.96
N ILE A 40 -6.19 -0.87 -7.05
CA ILE A 40 -7.24 -0.51 -8.01
C ILE A 40 -7.63 0.96 -7.83
N ARG A 41 -7.77 1.46 -6.60
CA ARG A 41 -8.10 2.88 -6.36
C ARG A 41 -6.98 3.82 -6.78
N ILE A 42 -5.73 3.45 -6.57
CA ILE A 42 -4.56 4.25 -6.99
C ILE A 42 -4.48 4.29 -8.51
N LEU A 43 -4.50 3.12 -9.16
CA LEU A 43 -4.44 3.00 -10.61
C LEU A 43 -5.61 3.70 -11.29
N PHE A 44 -6.81 3.59 -10.73
CA PHE A 44 -7.99 4.30 -11.25
C PHE A 44 -7.83 5.82 -11.17
N ARG A 45 -7.18 6.34 -10.13
CA ARG A 45 -6.87 7.78 -10.04
C ARG A 45 -5.84 8.18 -11.09
N CYS A 46 -4.72 7.45 -11.18
CA CYS A 46 -3.69 7.64 -12.19
C CYS A 46 -4.26 7.61 -13.62
N TRP A 47 -5.18 6.67 -13.88
CA TRP A 47 -5.87 6.55 -15.16
C TRP A 47 -6.73 7.77 -15.46
N LYS A 48 -7.53 8.23 -14.50
CA LYS A 48 -8.36 9.44 -14.69
C LYS A 48 -7.55 10.71 -14.91
N THR A 49 -6.39 10.84 -14.28
CA THR A 49 -5.52 12.01 -14.40
C THR A 49 -4.51 11.87 -15.54
N HIS A 50 -4.48 10.72 -16.23
CA HIS A 50 -3.45 10.37 -17.22
C HIS A 50 -2.01 10.56 -16.71
N THR A 51 -1.81 10.38 -15.40
CA THR A 51 -0.49 10.51 -14.77
C THR A 51 0.05 9.13 -14.45
N PRO A 52 1.32 8.84 -14.76
CA PRO A 52 1.95 7.59 -14.34
C PRO A 52 1.92 7.46 -12.81
N TYR A 53 1.91 6.22 -12.33
CA TYR A 53 2.01 5.96 -10.90
C TYR A 53 3.40 6.37 -10.40
N ASP A 54 3.42 7.21 -9.36
CA ASP A 54 4.61 7.58 -8.63
C ASP A 54 4.38 7.32 -7.13
N GLU A 55 5.27 6.52 -6.55
CA GLU A 55 5.20 6.12 -5.15
C GLU A 55 5.41 7.31 -4.21
N SER A 56 6.26 8.27 -4.57
CA SER A 56 6.55 9.43 -3.74
C SER A 56 5.33 10.34 -3.58
N THR A 57 4.57 10.54 -4.66
CA THR A 57 3.28 11.24 -4.64
C THR A 57 2.28 10.56 -3.71
N TYR A 58 2.18 9.23 -3.75
CA TYR A 58 1.28 8.48 -2.87
C TYR A 58 1.70 8.57 -1.40
N LEU A 59 3.00 8.44 -1.09
CA LEU A 59 3.55 8.58 0.26
C LEU A 59 3.35 10.01 0.81
N THR A 60 3.50 11.03 -0.02
CA THR A 60 3.26 12.42 0.36
C THR A 60 1.79 12.67 0.69
N ALA A 61 0.87 12.15 -0.13
CA ALA A 61 -0.56 12.19 0.15
C ALA A 61 -0.95 11.41 1.41
N LEU A 62 -0.21 10.34 1.72
CA LEU A 62 -0.40 9.54 2.92
C LEU A 62 0.09 10.28 4.18
N LYS A 63 1.19 11.03 4.06
CA LYS A 63 1.75 11.90 5.10
C LYS A 63 0.84 13.07 5.40
N SER A 64 0.33 13.76 4.37
CA SER A 64 -0.59 14.90 4.57
C SER A 64 -1.90 14.48 5.23
N LYS A 65 -2.37 13.25 5.00
CA LYS A 65 -3.55 12.68 5.66
C LYS A 65 -3.28 12.10 7.06
N GLY A 66 -2.04 12.14 7.55
CA GLY A 66 -1.69 11.62 8.87
C GLY A 66 -1.91 10.11 9.02
N SER A 67 -1.75 9.34 7.94
CA SER A 67 -2.11 7.92 7.97
C SER A 67 -1.26 7.12 8.97
N PRO A 68 -1.89 6.21 9.75
CA PRO A 68 -1.16 5.34 10.69
C PRO A 68 -0.20 4.36 9.99
N LEU A 69 -0.30 4.21 8.68
CA LEU A 69 0.56 3.31 7.90
C LEU A 69 2.02 3.78 7.86
N LEU A 70 2.25 5.09 7.76
CA LEU A 70 3.62 5.63 7.77
C LEU A 70 4.25 5.51 9.16
N LYS A 71 3.47 5.75 10.22
CA LYS A 71 3.92 5.54 11.60
C LYS A 71 4.35 4.09 11.82
N PHE A 72 3.49 3.15 11.42
CA PHE A 72 3.79 1.74 11.50
C PHE A 72 5.03 1.34 10.68
N ALA A 73 5.21 1.91 9.48
CA ALA A 73 6.38 1.64 8.66
C ALA A 73 7.68 2.08 9.35
N VAL A 74 7.70 3.29 9.91
CA VAL A 74 8.84 3.84 10.66
C VAL A 74 9.10 3.01 11.93
N GLU A 75 8.06 2.67 12.69
CA GLU A 75 8.18 1.87 13.92
C GLU A 75 8.65 0.44 13.65
N SER A 76 8.29 -0.13 12.49
CA SER A 76 8.67 -1.49 12.11
C SER A 76 10.07 -1.58 11.47
N GLY A 77 10.79 -0.46 11.36
CA GLY A 77 12.13 -0.40 10.74
C GLY A 77 12.13 -0.73 9.25
N LEU A 78 11.04 -0.41 8.54
CA LEU A 78 10.94 -0.57 7.08
C LEU A 78 11.61 0.58 6.33
#